data_AF-E8X5Q0-F1
#
_entry.id   AF-E8X5Q0-F1
#
_cell.length_a   1.000
_cell.length_b   1.000
_cell.length_c   1.000
_cell.angle_alpha   90.00
_cell.angle_beta   90.00
_cell.angle_gamma   90.00
#
_symmetry.space_group_name_H-M   'P 1'
#
loop_
_entity.id
_entity.type
_entity.pdbx_description
1 polymer ?
#
loop_
_entity_poly.entity_id
_entity_poly.type
_entity_poly.pdbx_seq_one_letter_code
_entity_poly.pdbx_strand_id
1 'polypeptide(L)'
;MSDHEVKLPFVDRSTPPAEGIVRVTFLPEDKTVEFPFDTLPYEGHGRPMSFLDVAENYGIFLDHACGGVCACTTCHLWVKEGAKGVSEAEDLELDRMETAADIQLSSRLGCQAVIERPGTYVVEIPKWNRNYVQEGKPVSGAPGRDYGTVGE
;
A
#
# COMPACT_ATOMS: atom_id res chain seq x y z
N MET A 1 14.62 8.03 17.96
CA MET A 1 13.95 6.70 17.93
C MET A 1 14.19 6.17 16.53
N SER A 2 14.68 4.93 16.42
CA SER A 2 15.48 4.44 15.29
C SER A 2 14.80 4.59 13.92
N ASP A 3 15.44 5.37 13.06
CA ASP A 3 15.22 5.46 11.61
C ASP A 3 15.44 4.06 11.00
N HIS A 4 14.41 3.20 11.04
CA HIS A 4 14.41 1.96 10.29
C HIS A 4 14.01 2.31 8.86
N GLU A 5 14.98 2.75 8.07
CA GLU A 5 14.89 2.60 6.63
C GLU A 5 14.63 1.11 6.37
N VAL A 6 13.38 0.75 6.03
CA VAL A 6 13.03 -0.60 5.64
C VAL A 6 13.73 -0.84 4.31
N LYS A 7 14.96 -1.38 4.38
CA LYS A 7 15.67 -1.85 3.20
C LYS A 7 14.89 -3.02 2.65
N LEU A 8 14.08 -2.75 1.63
CA LEU A 8 13.39 -3.80 0.90
C LEU A 8 14.44 -4.80 0.41
N PRO A 9 14.28 -6.11 0.69
CA PRO A 9 15.20 -7.11 0.20
C PRO A 9 15.24 -7.06 -1.33
N PHE A 10 16.42 -7.26 -1.92
CA PHE A 10 16.53 -7.41 -3.37
C PHE A 10 15.82 -8.69 -3.79
N VAL A 11 14.72 -8.56 -4.54
CA VAL A 11 13.95 -9.68 -5.07
C VAL A 11 14.31 -9.90 -6.54
N ASP A 12 14.87 -11.06 -6.87
CA ASP A 12 15.09 -11.45 -8.26
C ASP A 12 13.76 -11.86 -8.93
N ARG A 13 13.28 -11.01 -9.82
CA ARG A 13 12.04 -11.21 -10.57
C ARG A 13 12.16 -12.21 -11.72
N SER A 14 13.37 -12.69 -12.03
CA SER A 14 13.62 -13.63 -13.13
C SER A 14 13.11 -15.03 -12.82
N THR A 15 12.93 -15.35 -11.53
CA THR A 15 12.43 -16.65 -11.06
C THR A 15 11.07 -16.44 -10.39
N PRO A 16 10.05 -17.31 -10.61
CA PRO A 16 8.79 -17.23 -9.87
C PRO A 16 9.01 -17.39 -8.35
N PRO A 17 8.13 -16.82 -7.51
CA PRO A 17 8.22 -17.01 -6.06
C PRO A 17 8.10 -18.48 -5.70
N ALA A 18 8.77 -18.89 -4.61
CA ALA A 18 8.69 -20.25 -4.10
C ALA A 18 7.24 -20.60 -3.67
N GLU A 19 6.95 -21.90 -3.58
CA GLU A 19 5.63 -22.37 -3.14
C GLU A 19 5.29 -21.82 -1.74
N GLY A 20 4.11 -21.23 -1.60
CA GLY A 20 3.67 -20.59 -0.35
C GLY A 20 4.11 -19.13 -0.16
N ILE A 21 4.85 -18.54 -1.11
CA ILE A 21 5.28 -17.13 -1.04
C ILE A 21 4.32 -16.22 -1.84
N VAL A 22 4.04 -15.07 -1.27
CA VAL A 22 3.40 -13.93 -1.93
C VAL A 22 4.49 -12.96 -2.37
N ARG A 23 4.50 -12.60 -3.65
CA ARG A 23 5.34 -11.53 -4.21
C ARG A 23 4.44 -10.40 -4.68
N VAL A 24 4.63 -9.18 -4.15
CA VAL A 24 3.88 -8.00 -4.59
C VAL A 24 4.85 -6.96 -5.15
N THR A 25 4.56 -6.44 -6.34
CA THR A 25 5.29 -5.32 -6.95
C THR A 25 4.40 -4.10 -7.08
N PHE A 26 4.86 -2.98 -6.53
CA PHE A 26 4.17 -1.68 -6.56
C PHE A 26 4.81 -0.77 -7.60
N LEU A 27 4.10 -0.57 -8.70
CA LEU A 27 4.44 0.37 -9.76
C LEU A 27 3.90 1.77 -9.45
N PRO A 28 4.51 2.83 -9.98
CA PRO A 28 5.69 2.84 -10.86
C PRO A 28 7.03 2.94 -10.10
N GLU A 29 7.04 2.85 -8.77
CA GLU A 29 8.28 2.90 -7.98
C GLU A 29 9.11 1.60 -8.07
N ASP A 30 8.55 0.55 -8.68
CA ASP A 30 9.15 -0.78 -8.88
C ASP A 30 9.64 -1.40 -7.55
N LYS A 31 8.91 -1.13 -6.46
CA LYS A 31 9.16 -1.72 -5.15
C LYS A 31 8.54 -3.10 -5.08
N THR A 32 9.37 -4.13 -4.93
CA THR A 32 8.93 -5.52 -4.80
C THR A 32 9.17 -6.05 -3.39
N VAL A 33 8.20 -6.77 -2.86
CA VAL A 33 8.26 -7.43 -1.55
C VAL A 33 7.88 -8.90 -1.68
N GLU A 34 8.48 -9.73 -0.85
CA GLU A 34 8.16 -11.15 -0.74
C GLU A 34 7.97 -11.56 0.71
N PHE A 35 6.95 -12.36 0.97
CA PHE A 35 6.67 -12.90 2.30
C PHE A 35 5.88 -14.20 2.23
N PRO A 36 5.98 -15.08 3.24
CA PRO A 36 5.12 -16.25 3.32
C PRO A 36 3.65 -15.85 3.47
N PHE A 37 2.78 -16.53 2.72
CA PHE A 37 1.34 -16.30 2.80
C PHE A 37 0.83 -16.47 4.23
N ASP A 38 -0.09 -15.60 4.66
CA ASP A 38 -0.73 -15.62 6.00
C ASP A 38 0.22 -15.38 7.19
N THR A 39 1.41 -14.79 6.95
CA THR A 39 2.37 -14.47 8.03
C THR A 39 2.58 -12.98 8.29
N LEU A 40 1.94 -12.12 7.49
CA LEU A 40 2.08 -10.67 7.61
C LEU A 40 1.40 -10.18 8.89
N PRO A 41 2.09 -9.44 9.78
CA PRO A 41 1.46 -8.89 10.97
C PRO A 41 0.47 -7.79 10.57
N TYR A 42 -0.71 -7.82 11.17
CA TYR A 42 -1.77 -6.86 10.86
C TYR A 42 -1.69 -5.65 11.79
N GLU A 43 -1.46 -4.46 11.22
CA GLU A 43 -1.30 -3.21 11.97
C GLU A 43 -2.57 -2.33 12.01
N GLY A 44 -3.70 -2.83 11.50
CA GLY A 44 -4.98 -2.13 11.58
C GLY A 44 -5.33 -1.25 10.38
N HIS A 45 -4.58 -1.36 9.28
CA HIS A 45 -4.80 -0.58 8.06
C HIS A 45 -5.47 -1.43 6.97
N GLY A 46 -6.74 -1.13 6.67
CA GLY A 46 -7.50 -1.88 5.66
C GLY A 46 -7.99 -3.23 6.17
N ARG A 47 -7.91 -4.25 5.31
CA ARG A 47 -8.14 -5.65 5.68
C ARG A 47 -6.82 -6.39 5.84
N PRO A 48 -6.73 -7.42 6.68
CA PRO A 48 -5.57 -8.30 6.72
C PRO A 48 -5.23 -8.81 5.33
N MET A 49 -3.94 -8.81 4.96
CA MET A 49 -3.45 -9.23 3.64
C MET A 49 -3.96 -8.37 2.47
N SER A 50 -4.53 -7.19 2.73
CA SER A 50 -4.85 -6.22 1.68
C SER A 50 -3.58 -5.55 1.12
N PHE A 51 -3.64 -5.02 -0.10
CA PHE A 51 -2.48 -4.28 -0.64
C PHE A 51 -2.07 -3.08 0.22
N LEU A 52 -3.00 -2.47 0.96
CA LEU A 52 -2.67 -1.45 1.96
C LEU A 52 -1.90 -2.02 3.15
N ASP A 53 -2.34 -3.14 3.69
CA ASP A 53 -1.67 -3.83 4.80
C ASP A 53 -0.25 -4.23 4.42
N VAL A 54 -0.07 -4.76 3.21
CA VAL A 54 1.26 -5.03 2.62
C VAL A 54 2.07 -3.75 2.50
N ALA A 55 1.49 -2.68 1.96
CA ALA A 55 2.22 -1.43 1.74
C ALA A 55 2.74 -0.83 3.06
N GLU A 56 1.92 -0.76 4.10
CA GLU A 56 2.31 -0.23 5.41
C GLU A 56 3.41 -1.08 6.07
N ASN A 57 3.28 -2.42 6.05
CA ASN A 57 4.28 -3.34 6.60
C ASN A 57 5.68 -3.17 5.99
N TYR A 58 5.75 -2.73 4.74
CA TYR A 58 7.01 -2.56 4.01
C TYR A 58 7.38 -1.09 3.74
N GLY A 59 6.69 -0.13 4.35
CA GLY A 59 6.99 1.30 4.17
C GLY A 59 6.80 1.79 2.73
N ILE A 60 5.88 1.18 1.98
CA ILE A 60 5.50 1.58 0.63
C ILE A 60 4.36 2.58 0.74
N PHE A 61 4.51 3.74 0.12
CA PHE A 61 3.48 4.76 0.21
C PHE A 61 2.24 4.38 -0.62
N LEU A 62 1.12 4.15 0.06
CA LEU A 62 -0.21 4.06 -0.52
C LEU A 62 -1.15 4.93 0.31
N ASP A 63 -1.68 6.00 -0.27
CA ASP A 63 -2.50 6.96 0.46
C ASP A 63 -3.80 6.32 0.97
N HIS A 64 -4.22 6.66 2.18
CA HIS A 64 -5.36 6.04 2.86
C HIS A 64 -6.03 7.02 3.83
N ALA A 65 -6.52 8.15 3.33
CA ALA A 65 -7.08 9.24 4.13
C ALA A 65 -8.17 8.81 5.15
N CYS A 66 -8.90 7.72 4.88
CA CYS A 66 -9.89 7.18 5.81
C CYS A 66 -9.36 6.14 6.81
N GLY A 67 -8.07 5.82 6.80
CA GLY A 67 -7.49 4.74 7.63
C GLY A 67 -7.75 3.32 7.09
N GLY A 68 -8.28 3.18 5.89
CA GLY A 68 -8.56 1.86 5.27
C GLY A 68 -9.96 1.31 5.49
N VAL A 69 -10.90 2.12 5.96
CA VAL A 69 -12.29 1.71 6.28
C VAL A 69 -13.28 1.86 5.11
N CYS A 70 -12.79 1.81 3.86
CA CYS A 70 -13.62 1.93 2.65
C CYS A 70 -14.44 3.24 2.52
N ALA A 71 -13.99 4.34 3.15
CA ALA A 71 -14.69 5.64 3.13
C ALA A 71 -14.06 6.70 2.21
N CYS A 72 -12.98 6.37 1.49
CA CYS A 72 -12.31 7.25 0.52
C CYS A 72 -11.80 6.44 -0.67
N THR A 73 -11.26 7.12 -1.69
CA THR A 73 -10.68 6.51 -2.90
C THR A 73 -9.17 6.72 -3.03
N THR A 74 -8.50 7.24 -1.99
CA THR A 74 -7.07 7.57 -2.05
C THR A 74 -6.16 6.34 -2.15
N CYS A 75 -6.63 5.18 -1.68
CA CYS A 75 -5.91 3.90 -1.78
C CYS A 75 -6.13 3.19 -3.13
N HIS A 76 -6.77 3.86 -4.08
CA HIS A 76 -7.07 3.30 -5.40
C HIS A 76 -5.77 2.88 -6.10
N LEU A 77 -5.79 1.65 -6.60
CA LEU A 77 -4.73 1.04 -7.40
C LEU A 77 -5.34 0.24 -8.56
N TRP A 78 -4.50 -0.11 -9.52
CA TRP A 78 -4.85 -1.06 -10.59
C TRP A 78 -4.12 -2.38 -10.41
N VAL A 79 -4.85 -3.49 -10.38
CA VAL A 79 -4.27 -4.83 -10.38
C VAL A 79 -3.87 -5.21 -11.80
N LYS A 80 -2.57 -5.17 -12.11
CA LYS A 80 -2.02 -5.48 -13.43
C LYS A 80 -1.76 -6.97 -13.62
N GLU A 81 -1.39 -7.66 -12.56
CA GLU A 81 -1.14 -9.11 -12.54
C GLU A 81 -1.65 -9.72 -11.23
N GLY A 82 -2.06 -10.98 -11.28
CA GLY A 82 -2.48 -11.73 -10.09
C GLY A 82 -3.95 -11.54 -9.70
N ALA A 83 -4.77 -10.86 -10.50
CA ALA A 83 -6.18 -10.58 -10.19
C ALA A 83 -6.99 -11.81 -9.75
N LYS A 84 -6.72 -12.99 -10.32
CA LYS A 84 -7.40 -14.24 -9.93
C LYS A 84 -7.18 -14.63 -8.47
N GLY A 85 -6.08 -14.19 -7.85
CA GLY A 85 -5.70 -14.47 -6.46
C GLY A 85 -6.05 -13.35 -5.48
N VAL A 86 -6.77 -12.33 -5.94
CA VAL A 86 -7.28 -11.24 -5.13
C VAL A 86 -8.77 -11.47 -4.88
N SER A 87 -9.26 -11.11 -3.69
CA SER A 87 -10.69 -11.15 -3.35
C SER A 87 -11.54 -10.42 -4.38
N GLU A 88 -12.79 -10.83 -4.58
CA GLU A 88 -13.73 -10.05 -5.40
C GLU A 88 -14.04 -8.69 -4.74
N ALA A 89 -14.47 -7.71 -5.55
CA ALA A 89 -14.92 -6.42 -5.02
C ALA A 89 -16.29 -6.58 -4.36
N GLU A 90 -16.45 -6.02 -3.16
CA GLU A 90 -17.73 -6.00 -2.45
C GLU A 90 -18.56 -4.78 -2.87
N ASP A 91 -19.88 -4.85 -2.66
CA ASP A 91 -20.82 -3.77 -3.03
C ASP A 91 -20.39 -2.41 -2.48
N LEU A 92 -19.97 -2.35 -1.20
CA LEU A 92 -19.51 -1.10 -0.58
C LEU A 92 -18.23 -0.54 -1.24
N GLU A 93 -17.34 -1.42 -1.70
CA GLU A 93 -16.15 -1.02 -2.45
C GLU A 93 -16.55 -0.46 -3.82
N LEU A 94 -17.45 -1.16 -4.52
CA LEU A 94 -17.95 -0.74 -5.85
C LEU A 94 -18.63 0.61 -5.79
N ASP A 95 -19.53 0.82 -4.83
CA ASP A 95 -20.22 2.09 -4.58
C ASP A 95 -19.22 3.23 -4.34
N ARG A 96 -18.19 2.97 -3.53
CA ARG A 96 -17.16 3.97 -3.24
C ARG A 96 -16.31 4.28 -4.48
N MET A 97 -16.03 3.25 -5.28
CA MET A 97 -15.25 3.35 -6.51
C MET A 97 -15.93 4.18 -7.58
N GLU A 98 -17.26 4.31 -7.61
CA GLU A 98 -17.97 5.19 -8.56
C GLU A 98 -17.49 6.65 -8.51
N THR A 99 -16.97 7.07 -7.36
CA THR A 99 -16.45 8.44 -7.13
C THR A 99 -14.96 8.59 -7.43
N ALA A 100 -14.28 7.51 -7.83
CA ALA A 100 -12.85 7.53 -8.11
C ALA A 100 -12.53 8.16 -9.48
N ALA A 101 -11.35 8.73 -9.60
CA ALA A 101 -10.84 9.23 -10.88
C ALA A 101 -10.30 8.07 -11.73
N ASP A 102 -10.52 8.12 -13.04
CA ASP A 102 -9.93 7.20 -14.04
C ASP A 102 -10.12 5.71 -13.68
N ILE A 103 -11.37 5.31 -13.45
CA ILE A 103 -11.75 3.94 -13.13
C ILE A 103 -11.52 3.05 -14.37
N GLN A 104 -10.74 2.00 -14.16
CA GLN A 104 -10.49 0.89 -15.09
C GLN A 104 -11.09 -0.41 -14.54
N LEU A 105 -11.28 -1.42 -15.39
CA LEU A 105 -11.76 -2.76 -14.99
C LEU A 105 -10.88 -3.44 -13.93
N SER A 106 -9.59 -3.10 -13.89
CA SER A 106 -8.63 -3.60 -12.91
C SER A 106 -8.54 -2.76 -11.64
N SER A 107 -9.39 -1.74 -11.49
CA SER A 107 -9.35 -0.82 -10.36
C SER A 107 -9.88 -1.47 -9.11
N ARG A 108 -9.17 -1.25 -8.00
CA ARG A 108 -9.56 -1.67 -6.67
C ARG A 108 -9.18 -0.64 -5.63
N LEU A 109 -9.88 -0.63 -4.50
CA LEU A 109 -9.41 0.02 -3.29
C LEU A 109 -8.37 -0.88 -2.63
N GLY A 110 -7.12 -0.43 -2.55
CA GLY A 110 -6.02 -1.22 -1.99
C GLY A 110 -6.26 -1.69 -0.55
N CYS A 111 -7.10 -0.99 0.22
CA CYS A 111 -7.51 -1.43 1.56
C CYS A 111 -8.53 -2.58 1.59
N GLN A 112 -9.25 -2.82 0.50
CA GLN A 112 -10.28 -3.87 0.39
C GLN A 112 -9.83 -5.06 -0.49
N ALA A 113 -8.90 -4.83 -1.41
CA ALA A 113 -8.32 -5.88 -2.26
C ALA A 113 -7.35 -6.76 -1.46
N VAL A 114 -7.84 -7.92 -1.03
CA VAL A 114 -7.13 -8.91 -0.20
C VAL A 114 -6.47 -9.97 -1.06
N ILE A 115 -5.22 -10.30 -0.76
CA ILE A 115 -4.50 -11.42 -1.37
C ILE A 115 -4.97 -12.72 -0.70
N GLU A 116 -5.59 -13.62 -1.47
CA GLU A 116 -6.21 -14.85 -0.95
C GLU A 116 -5.37 -16.12 -1.18
N ARG A 117 -4.27 -16.00 -1.93
CA ARG A 117 -3.38 -17.15 -2.20
C ARG A 117 -1.94 -16.72 -2.46
N PRO A 118 -0.96 -17.63 -2.27
CA PRO A 118 0.41 -17.43 -2.74
C PRO A 118 0.47 -17.13 -4.24
N GLY A 119 1.47 -16.37 -4.68
CA GLY A 119 1.66 -16.02 -6.08
C GLY A 119 2.28 -14.64 -6.30
N THR A 120 2.34 -14.24 -7.57
CA THR A 120 2.86 -12.94 -8.00
C THR A 120 1.72 -11.97 -8.28
N TYR A 121 1.84 -10.77 -7.72
CA TYR A 121 0.91 -9.66 -7.88
C TYR A 121 1.69 -8.43 -8.32
N VAL A 122 1.14 -7.74 -9.33
CA VAL A 122 1.67 -6.45 -9.78
C VAL A 122 0.53 -5.46 -9.69
N VAL A 123 0.73 -4.41 -8.92
CA VAL A 123 -0.23 -3.32 -8.75
C VAL A 123 0.41 -2.00 -9.18
N GLU A 124 -0.37 -1.12 -9.78
CA GLU A 124 0.06 0.22 -10.14
C GLU A 124 -0.70 1.25 -9.33
N ILE A 125 0.05 2.12 -8.64
CA ILE A 125 -0.47 3.26 -7.89
C ILE A 125 -0.57 4.45 -8.86
N PRO A 126 -1.78 4.98 -9.11
CA PRO A 126 -1.95 6.09 -10.05
C PRO A 126 -1.24 7.37 -9.60
N LYS A 127 -0.83 8.19 -10.57
CA LYS A 127 0.01 9.39 -10.31
C LYS A 127 -0.62 10.40 -9.35
N TRP A 128 -1.94 10.59 -9.37
CA TRP A 128 -2.61 11.55 -8.49
C TRP A 128 -2.64 11.12 -7.02
N ASN A 129 -2.68 9.81 -6.76
CA ASN A 129 -2.57 9.22 -5.42
C ASN A 129 -1.12 9.20 -4.91
N ARG A 130 -0.15 9.61 -5.75
CA ARG A 130 1.26 9.73 -5.43
C ARG A 130 1.69 11.18 -5.22
N ASN A 131 0.77 12.12 -5.00
CA ASN A 131 1.13 13.52 -4.86
C ASN A 131 1.84 13.75 -3.51
N TYR A 132 3.16 13.51 -3.51
CA TYR A 132 4.12 13.85 -2.48
C TYR A 132 4.24 15.38 -2.36
N VAL A 133 3.18 16.08 -1.93
CA VAL A 133 3.40 17.38 -1.31
C VAL A 133 4.06 17.05 0.02
N GLN A 134 5.35 17.38 0.15
CA GLN A 134 6.12 17.28 1.40
C GLN A 134 5.59 18.28 2.45
N GLU A 135 4.31 18.21 2.78
CA GLU A 135 3.73 18.86 3.94
C GLU A 135 3.01 17.79 4.77
N GLY A 136 3.74 17.24 5.74
CA GLY A 136 3.09 16.92 7.02
C GLY A 136 2.66 15.48 7.31
N LYS A 137 3.31 14.42 6.80
CA LYS A 137 3.53 13.28 7.70
C LYS A 137 4.74 13.65 8.56
N PRO A 138 4.58 13.97 9.85
CA PRO A 138 5.73 14.17 10.71
C PRO A 138 6.50 12.86 10.72
N VAL A 139 7.68 12.87 10.11
CA VAL A 139 8.70 11.87 10.39
C VAL A 139 8.93 11.96 11.89
N SER A 140 8.57 10.92 12.62
CA SER A 140 8.74 10.81 14.06
C SER A 140 10.25 10.71 14.37
N GLY A 141 10.97 11.84 14.29
CA GLY A 141 12.42 11.80 14.44
C GLY A 141 13.24 13.07 14.29
N ALA A 142 12.68 14.27 14.10
CA ALA A 142 13.50 15.48 14.07
C ALA A 142 13.89 15.94 15.50
N PRO A 143 15.19 16.08 15.85
CA PRO A 143 15.58 16.64 17.13
C PRO A 143 15.15 18.10 17.22
N GLY A 144 14.47 18.43 18.33
CA GLY A 144 13.88 19.74 18.58
C GLY A 144 14.87 20.88 18.36
N ARG A 145 14.48 21.85 17.55
CA ARG A 145 15.06 23.19 17.58
C ARG A 145 14.20 24.06 18.48
N ASP A 146 14.72 24.27 19.68
CA ASP A 146 14.44 25.39 20.55
C ASP A 146 14.32 26.69 19.73
N TYR A 147 13.13 27.30 19.75
CA TYR A 147 12.96 28.67 19.32
C TYR A 147 12.85 29.51 20.60
N GLY A 148 13.96 30.19 20.89
CA GLY A 148 14.10 31.12 22.00
C GLY A 148 13.04 32.22 22.02
N THR A 149 12.73 32.61 23.25
CA THR A 149 11.90 33.72 23.70
C THR A 149 12.24 35.03 22.96
N VAL A 150 11.23 35.66 22.35
CA VAL A 150 11.28 37.08 22.01
C VAL A 150 10.85 37.88 23.23
N GLY A 151 11.74 38.74 23.72
CA GLY A 151 11.45 39.73 24.73
C GLY A 151 10.93 41.02 24.12
N GLU A 152 10.03 41.67 24.86
CA GLU A 152 9.83 43.12 24.88
C GLU A 152 9.85 43.56 26.35
#